data_AF-A0A136LYA4-F1
#
_entry.id   AF-A0A136LYA4-F1
#
_cell.length_a   1.000
_cell.length_b   1.000
_cell.length_c   1.000
_cell.angle_alpha   90.00
_cell.angle_beta   90.00
_cell.angle_gamma   90.00
#
_symmetry.space_group_name_H-M   'P 1'
#
loop_
_entity.id
_entity.type
_entity.pdbx_description
1 polymer ?
#
loop_
_entity_poly.entity_id
_entity_poly.type
_entity_poly.pdbx_seq_one_letter_code
_entity_poly.pdbx_strand_id
1 'polypeptide(L)'
;MDLDRTPRKQEQKQSFFSKLKDRLTSPVGSGSSREKEDFIENLALLVDSGLDIVSSLHAVRFDTHSEQMQRVVDQVIADVDTGSPLWRAFSRHKVLKNYMITFIRIGEESGKLTENLELIVQQIKKNRAFRSKLMSAMMYPAIIMVLSLVLGIGIFVFVIPRLAGVYTALNIELPAITVFLIGMGTFLQTYGIIVIPLFFAVVAWIWWYLFIRTESKKIGQRILFRIKPLRDVIVNIELARFGFLAGTMLDAGLPILDVVRSLERSADFHHYKDFYSYLTVQIEDGFSFADTFKTYPRVSRIIPLPVQQILISAERSGNLQRSLLQVGDRFEKKIDASSRNLSILLEPLMLIAVWIGVVFVALSVILPVYNLVGGVSRARDGGSVREVEATPVPTRPVFRILVVNEGIESVDIYDEPDGEIIESVSGEERFQFQGQRDGWYLISNDDGSSRGWIQSDNVTEQEDS
;
A
#
# COMPACT_ATOMS: atom_id res chain seq x y z
N MET A 1 33.27 -24.04 39.90
CA MET A 1 32.79 -24.57 38.60
C MET A 1 31.34 -24.16 38.48
N ASP A 2 30.86 -23.93 37.26
CA ASP A 2 29.57 -23.31 36.87
C ASP A 2 29.55 -21.78 36.89
N LEU A 3 29.79 -21.07 35.78
CA LEU A 3 29.23 -21.05 34.41
C LEU A 3 28.50 -19.70 34.22
N ASP A 4 29.33 -18.67 34.01
CA ASP A 4 28.97 -17.42 33.35
C ASP A 4 28.59 -17.71 31.89
N ARG A 5 27.29 -17.58 31.58
CA ARG A 5 26.79 -17.39 30.20
C ARG A 5 25.50 -16.58 30.20
N THR A 6 25.60 -15.28 29.87
CA THR A 6 24.98 -14.63 28.67
C THR A 6 24.54 -13.17 28.89
N PRO A 7 25.15 -12.22 28.15
CA PRO A 7 24.35 -11.17 27.50
C PRO A 7 24.65 -10.97 26.00
N ARG A 8 25.52 -11.79 25.39
CA ARG A 8 25.97 -11.60 23.98
C ARG A 8 24.89 -11.70 22.90
N LYS A 9 23.76 -12.39 23.13
CA LYS A 9 22.72 -12.60 22.09
C LYS A 9 21.79 -11.40 21.88
N GLN A 10 21.61 -10.54 22.88
CA GLN A 10 20.72 -9.37 22.76
C GLN A 10 21.41 -8.19 22.06
N GLU A 11 22.69 -7.95 22.32
CA GLU A 11 23.49 -6.93 21.62
C GLU A 11 23.66 -7.25 20.12
N GLN A 12 23.87 -8.53 19.78
CA GLN A 12 24.00 -8.94 18.37
C GLN A 12 22.71 -8.73 17.56
N LYS A 13 21.53 -8.98 18.15
CA LYS A 13 20.25 -8.70 17.48
C LYS A 13 20.08 -7.20 17.25
N GLN A 14 20.32 -6.35 18.25
CA GLN A 14 20.22 -4.91 18.08
C GLN A 14 21.23 -4.36 17.07
N SER A 15 22.48 -4.87 17.06
CA SER A 15 23.51 -4.52 16.08
C SER A 15 23.16 -4.96 14.66
N PHE A 16 22.49 -6.09 14.48
CA PHE A 16 22.09 -6.57 13.16
C PHE A 16 20.96 -5.70 12.58
N PHE A 17 19.93 -5.38 13.38
CA PHE A 17 18.83 -4.53 12.92
C PHE A 17 19.26 -3.08 12.68
N SER A 18 20.22 -2.54 13.45
CA SER A 18 20.77 -1.21 13.18
C SER A 18 21.62 -1.18 11.92
N LYS A 19 22.53 -2.16 11.73
CA LYS A 19 23.33 -2.28 10.50
C LYS A 19 22.47 -2.53 9.26
N LEU A 20 21.40 -3.31 9.38
CA LEU A 20 20.46 -3.56 8.30
C LEU A 20 19.64 -2.30 7.98
N LYS A 21 19.19 -1.56 9.00
CA LYS A 21 18.54 -0.24 8.85
C LYS A 21 19.47 0.76 8.15
N ASP A 22 20.75 0.83 8.53
CA ASP A 22 21.72 1.75 7.93
C ASP A 22 22.03 1.38 6.46
N ARG A 23 22.14 0.08 6.14
CA ARG A 23 22.36 -0.37 4.75
C ARG A 23 21.13 -0.29 3.85
N LEU A 24 19.92 -0.40 4.42
CA LEU A 24 18.66 -0.26 3.66
C LEU A 24 18.21 1.19 3.54
N THR A 25 18.60 2.07 4.47
CA THR A 25 18.30 3.51 4.38
C THR A 25 19.30 4.28 3.55
N SER A 26 20.49 3.73 3.25
CA SER A 26 21.39 4.28 2.24
C SER A 26 20.83 3.99 0.84
N PRO A 27 20.37 4.99 0.07
CA PRO A 27 19.80 4.73 -1.24
C PRO A 27 20.89 4.22 -2.18
N VAL A 28 20.67 3.06 -2.79
CA VAL A 28 21.53 2.49 -3.83
C VAL A 28 21.46 3.44 -5.05
N GLY A 29 22.50 4.25 -5.23
CA GLY A 29 22.55 5.39 -6.17
C GLY A 29 22.89 6.75 -5.52
N SER A 30 22.97 6.81 -4.18
CA SER A 30 23.11 8.04 -3.39
C SER A 30 24.55 8.47 -3.04
N GLY A 31 25.57 7.69 -3.39
CA GLY A 31 26.96 7.98 -3.01
C GLY A 31 27.36 9.42 -3.36
N SER A 32 27.09 9.83 -4.61
CA SER A 32 27.43 11.17 -5.09
C SER A 32 26.65 12.30 -4.42
N SER A 33 25.37 12.11 -4.06
CA SER A 33 24.59 13.17 -3.41
C SER A 33 24.93 13.33 -1.93
N ARG A 34 25.20 12.23 -1.23
CA ARG A 34 25.61 12.27 0.17
C ARG A 34 27.00 12.86 0.32
N GLU A 35 27.94 12.44 -0.53
CA GLU A 35 29.29 13.00 -0.58
C GLU A 35 29.30 14.52 -0.85
N LYS A 36 28.41 15.02 -1.72
CA LYS A 36 28.24 16.47 -1.95
C LYS A 36 27.75 17.22 -0.70
N GLU A 37 26.83 16.62 0.06
CA GLU A 37 26.30 17.19 1.29
C GLU A 37 27.39 17.20 2.38
N ASP A 38 28.09 16.09 2.54
CA ASP A 38 29.17 15.93 3.54
C ASP A 38 30.37 16.85 3.22
N PHE A 39 30.71 17.04 1.93
CA PHE A 39 31.71 18.01 1.50
C PHE A 39 31.40 19.43 2.01
N ILE A 40 30.15 19.90 1.86
CA ILE A 40 29.75 21.24 2.31
C ILE A 40 29.69 21.32 3.83
N GLU A 41 29.21 20.28 4.51
CA GLU A 41 29.21 20.21 5.98
C GLU A 41 30.63 20.32 6.56
N ASN A 42 31.58 19.58 6.00
CA ASN A 42 32.98 19.62 6.42
C ASN A 42 33.65 20.96 6.06
N LEU A 43 33.36 21.51 4.88
CA LEU A 43 33.86 22.83 4.49
C LEU A 43 33.38 23.92 5.44
N ALA A 44 32.08 23.92 5.78
CA ALA A 44 31.50 24.86 6.74
C ALA A 44 32.16 24.74 8.12
N LEU A 45 32.34 23.51 8.62
CA LEU A 45 32.97 23.25 9.90
C LEU A 45 34.41 23.77 9.98
N LEU A 46 35.20 23.56 8.92
CA LEU A 46 36.60 24.00 8.89
C LEU A 46 36.70 25.53 8.80
N VAL A 47 35.89 26.15 7.95
CA VAL A 47 35.83 27.62 7.85
C VAL A 47 35.35 28.24 9.17
N ASP A 48 34.37 27.63 9.84
CA ASP A 48 33.90 28.05 11.17
C ASP A 48 34.97 27.91 12.26
N SER A 49 35.86 26.93 12.14
CA SER A 49 37.02 26.76 13.03
C SER A 49 38.13 27.81 12.84
N GLY A 50 37.97 28.71 11.87
CA GLY A 50 38.93 29.79 11.58
C GLY A 50 40.01 29.43 10.57
N LEU A 51 39.90 28.29 9.88
CA LEU A 51 40.76 27.98 8.74
C LEU A 51 40.38 28.87 7.54
N ASP A 52 41.37 29.31 6.78
CA ASP A 52 41.10 30.00 5.52
C ASP A 52 40.45 29.05 4.50
N ILE A 53 39.82 29.61 3.47
CA ILE A 53 39.03 28.85 2.51
C ILE A 53 39.87 27.86 1.69
N VAL A 54 41.09 28.23 1.33
CA VAL A 54 41.98 27.39 0.50
C VAL A 54 42.47 26.21 1.33
N SER A 55 42.94 26.47 2.56
CA SER A 55 43.32 25.42 3.51
C SER A 55 42.15 24.49 3.83
N SER A 56 40.95 25.04 3.98
CA SER A 56 39.73 24.25 4.22
C SER A 56 39.41 23.36 3.02
N LEU A 57 39.48 23.87 1.79
CA LEU A 57 39.28 23.07 0.57
C LEU A 57 40.30 21.93 0.46
N HIS A 58 41.59 22.20 0.75
CA HIS A 58 42.61 21.16 0.78
C HIS A 58 42.32 20.08 1.83
N ALA A 59 41.86 20.46 3.03
CA ALA A 59 41.51 19.51 4.07
C ALA A 59 40.32 18.63 3.67
N VAL A 60 39.24 19.20 3.13
CA VAL A 60 38.06 18.42 2.69
C VAL A 60 38.38 17.54 1.47
N ARG A 61 39.33 17.94 0.62
CA ARG A 61 39.80 17.12 -0.51
C ARG A 61 40.32 15.75 -0.06
N PHE A 62 41.03 15.67 1.08
CA PHE A 62 41.54 14.41 1.62
C PHE A 62 40.43 13.47 2.12
N ASP A 63 39.31 14.02 2.59
CA ASP A 63 38.14 13.26 3.05
C ASP A 63 37.22 12.82 1.91
N THR A 64 37.40 13.39 0.71
CA THR A 64 36.60 13.08 -0.47
C THR A 64 37.03 11.75 -1.08
N HIS A 65 36.09 10.83 -1.35
CA HIS A 65 36.40 9.48 -1.82
C HIS A 65 36.26 9.30 -3.35
N SER A 66 35.33 10.01 -3.98
CA SER A 66 35.05 9.89 -5.42
C SER A 66 36.09 10.65 -6.24
N GLU A 67 36.70 9.97 -7.21
CA GLU A 67 37.63 10.62 -8.16
C GLU A 67 36.98 11.81 -8.88
N GLN A 68 35.68 11.72 -9.19
CA GLN A 68 34.98 12.82 -9.86
C GLN A 68 34.92 14.05 -8.96
N MET A 69 34.65 13.87 -7.67
CA MET A 69 34.57 14.97 -6.72
C MET A 69 35.96 15.54 -6.44
N GLN A 70 36.96 14.69 -6.25
CA GLN A 70 38.35 15.11 -6.08
C GLN A 70 38.83 16.00 -7.23
N ARG A 71 38.58 15.61 -8.49
CA ARG A 71 38.93 16.43 -9.67
C ARG A 71 38.24 17.80 -9.66
N VAL A 72 36.97 17.84 -9.24
CA VAL A 72 36.24 19.11 -9.13
C VAL A 72 36.83 19.99 -8.03
N VAL A 73 37.14 19.41 -6.86
CA VAL A 73 37.74 20.15 -5.74
C VAL A 73 39.12 20.66 -6.12
N ASP A 74 39.95 19.85 -6.79
CA ASP A 74 41.27 20.27 -7.28
C ASP A 74 41.18 21.46 -8.24
N GLN A 75 40.17 21.45 -9.12
CA GLN A 75 39.93 22.54 -10.05
C GLN A 75 39.42 23.80 -9.35
N VAL A 76 38.55 23.64 -8.35
CA VAL A 76 38.07 24.75 -7.52
C VAL A 76 39.22 25.37 -6.71
N ILE A 77 40.10 24.54 -6.13
CA ILE A 77 41.30 25.02 -5.42
C ILE A 77 42.17 25.84 -6.38
N ALA A 78 42.50 25.30 -7.55
CA ALA A 78 43.32 26.01 -8.53
C ALA A 78 42.67 27.34 -8.97
N ASP A 79 41.37 27.36 -9.23
CA ASP A 79 40.65 28.57 -9.59
C ASP A 79 40.71 29.62 -8.47
N VAL A 80 40.50 29.21 -7.21
CA VAL A 80 40.53 30.11 -6.05
C VAL A 80 41.95 30.61 -5.76
N ASP A 81 42.97 29.77 -5.90
CA ASP A 81 44.39 30.15 -5.78
C ASP A 81 44.79 31.21 -6.82
N THR A 82 44.21 31.14 -8.04
CA THR A 82 44.41 32.18 -9.06
C THR A 82 43.58 33.45 -8.83
N GLY A 83 42.81 33.52 -7.74
CA GLY A 83 42.01 34.68 -7.35
C GLY A 83 40.58 34.69 -7.90
N SER A 84 40.07 33.57 -8.45
CA SER A 84 38.65 33.47 -8.80
C SER A 84 37.80 33.38 -7.52
N PRO A 85 36.66 34.09 -7.45
CA PRO A 85 35.70 33.90 -6.36
C PRO A 85 35.24 32.44 -6.27
N LEU A 86 35.06 31.94 -5.05
CA LEU A 86 34.65 30.57 -4.73
C LEU A 86 33.31 30.21 -5.40
N TRP A 87 32.32 31.11 -5.35
CA TRP A 87 31.03 30.88 -5.99
C TRP A 87 31.16 30.66 -7.50
N ARG A 88 32.10 31.37 -8.15
CA ARG A 88 32.34 31.29 -9.59
C ARG A 88 33.05 29.99 -9.93
N ALA A 89 34.03 29.58 -9.14
CA ALA A 89 34.70 28.30 -9.28
C ALA A 89 33.67 27.15 -9.20
N PHE A 90 32.83 27.11 -8.16
CA PHE A 90 31.77 26.10 -8.05
C PHE A 90 30.72 26.17 -9.16
N SER A 91 30.40 27.36 -9.69
CA SER A 91 29.39 27.52 -10.75
C SER A 91 29.73 26.82 -12.06
N ARG A 92 31.02 26.60 -12.34
CA ARG A 92 31.51 25.87 -13.52
C ARG A 92 31.22 24.38 -13.44
N HIS A 93 30.94 23.87 -12.23
CA HIS A 93 30.72 22.45 -11.97
C HIS A 93 29.28 22.20 -11.51
N LYS A 94 28.64 21.15 -12.03
CA LYS A 94 27.27 20.74 -11.61
C LYS A 94 27.29 19.92 -10.32
N VAL A 95 28.09 20.32 -9.33
CA VAL A 95 28.22 19.64 -8.04
C VAL A 95 27.28 20.24 -7.00
N LEU A 96 27.18 21.57 -6.91
CA LEU A 96 26.31 22.27 -5.95
C LEU A 96 24.97 22.65 -6.57
N LYS A 97 23.94 22.74 -5.72
CA LYS A 97 22.64 23.31 -6.13
C LYS A 97 22.77 24.84 -6.26
N ASN A 98 21.96 25.46 -7.11
CA ASN A 98 22.10 26.89 -7.40
C ASN A 98 21.93 27.77 -6.16
N TYR A 99 21.01 27.43 -5.24
CA TYR A 99 20.86 28.18 -3.98
C TYR A 99 22.14 28.15 -3.11
N MET A 100 22.91 27.05 -3.15
CA MET A 100 24.18 26.94 -2.42
C MET A 100 25.21 27.89 -3.01
N ILE A 101 25.31 27.93 -4.33
CA ILE A 101 26.19 28.87 -5.05
C ILE A 101 25.79 30.32 -4.73
N THR A 102 24.49 30.62 -4.68
CA THR A 102 23.98 31.94 -4.30
C THR A 102 24.37 32.31 -2.87
N PHE A 103 24.24 31.40 -1.90
CA PHE A 103 24.69 31.66 -0.53
C PHE A 103 26.21 31.83 -0.42
N ILE A 104 27.01 31.04 -1.14
CA ILE A 104 28.45 31.22 -1.20
C ILE A 104 28.79 32.62 -1.76
N ARG A 105 28.11 33.03 -2.84
CA ARG A 105 28.28 34.37 -3.44
C ARG A 105 27.97 35.48 -2.43
N ILE A 106 26.84 35.38 -1.73
CA ILE A 106 26.44 36.32 -0.68
C ILE A 106 27.50 36.38 0.42
N GLY A 107 27.96 35.21 0.87
CA GLY A 107 28.95 35.09 1.92
C GLY A 107 30.29 35.73 1.54
N GLU A 108 30.77 35.49 0.32
CA GLU A 108 31.98 36.13 -0.19
C GLU A 108 31.83 37.64 -0.38
N GLU A 109 30.73 38.10 -1.00
CA GLU A 109 30.50 39.53 -1.26
C GLU A 109 30.30 40.35 0.03
N SER A 110 29.72 39.72 1.07
CA SER A 110 29.45 40.37 2.36
C SER A 110 30.52 40.11 3.44
N GLY A 111 31.52 39.28 3.16
CA GLY A 111 32.52 38.84 4.13
C GLY A 111 31.97 37.91 5.23
N LYS A 112 30.76 37.38 5.07
CA LYS A 112 30.04 36.49 6.00
C LYS A 112 29.94 35.06 5.46
N LEU A 113 31.05 34.54 4.94
CA LEU A 113 31.08 33.23 4.30
C LEU A 113 30.72 32.11 5.27
N THR A 114 31.25 32.16 6.50
CA THR A 114 30.97 31.20 7.56
C THR A 114 29.47 31.09 7.84
N GLU A 115 28.79 32.22 8.05
CA GLU A 115 27.36 32.26 8.35
C GLU A 115 26.51 31.74 7.18
N ASN A 116 26.90 32.06 5.94
CA ASN A 116 26.19 31.58 4.75
C ASN A 116 26.42 30.09 4.48
N LEU A 117 27.60 29.55 4.78
CA LEU A 117 27.85 28.11 4.74
C LEU A 117 26.97 27.38 5.77
N GLU A 118 26.82 27.92 6.99
CA GLU A 118 25.93 27.33 7.99
C GLU A 118 24.45 27.35 7.57
N LEU A 119 24.00 28.39 6.87
CA LEU A 119 22.64 28.41 6.27
C LEU A 119 22.44 27.29 5.23
N ILE A 120 23.46 26.98 4.44
CA ILE A 120 23.43 25.84 3.51
C ILE A 120 23.35 24.52 4.30
N VAL A 121 24.19 24.36 5.31
CA VAL A 121 24.21 23.17 6.18
C VAL A 121 22.88 22.97 6.88
N GLN A 122 22.25 24.04 7.36
CA GLN A 122 20.91 24.00 7.95
C GLN A 122 19.88 23.46 6.94
N GLN A 123 19.92 23.92 5.69
CA GLN A 123 19.02 23.42 4.66
C GLN A 123 19.31 21.96 4.26
N ILE A 124 20.58 21.53 4.25
CA ILE A 124 20.98 20.14 4.04
C ILE A 124 20.41 19.26 5.16
N LYS A 125 20.62 19.63 6.42
CA LYS A 125 20.09 18.92 7.60
C LYS A 125 18.57 18.78 7.54
N LYS A 126 17.84 19.85 7.18
CA LYS A 126 16.38 19.81 6.98
C LYS A 126 15.97 18.83 5.88
N ASN A 127 16.63 18.87 4.73
CA ASN A 127 16.36 17.93 3.63
C ASN A 127 16.67 16.47 4.03
N ARG A 128 17.76 16.23 4.74
CA ARG A 128 18.20 14.91 5.23
C ARG A 128 17.21 14.35 6.27
N ALA A 129 16.80 15.16 7.23
CA ALA A 129 15.79 14.80 8.23
C ALA A 129 14.46 14.42 7.56
N PHE A 130 14.03 15.18 6.56
CA PHE A 130 12.84 14.85 5.77
C PHE A 130 12.98 13.50 5.04
N ARG A 131 14.08 13.28 4.31
CA ARG A 131 14.34 12.01 3.61
C ARG A 131 14.32 10.82 4.58
N SER A 132 14.94 10.98 5.74
CA SER A 132 14.96 9.95 6.79
C SER A 132 13.55 9.63 7.31
N LYS A 133 12.73 10.65 7.56
CA LYS A 133 11.32 10.48 7.97
C LYS A 133 10.52 9.74 6.91
N LEU A 134 10.68 10.10 5.63
CA LEU A 134 10.02 9.43 4.52
C LEU A 134 10.43 7.96 4.40
N MET A 135 11.74 7.67 4.45
CA MET A 135 12.24 6.29 4.38
C MET A 135 11.78 5.45 5.57
N SER A 136 11.76 6.04 6.76
CA SER A 136 11.28 5.37 7.98
C SER A 136 9.78 5.05 7.88
N ALA A 137 8.97 5.98 7.34
CA ALA A 137 7.54 5.77 7.10
C ALA A 137 7.26 4.64 6.08
N MET A 138 8.12 4.49 5.07
CA MET A 138 7.99 3.47 4.04
C MET A 138 8.53 2.09 4.46
N MET A 139 9.35 2.02 5.50
CA MET A 139 9.99 0.79 5.96
C MET A 139 8.95 -0.25 6.41
N TYR A 140 7.95 0.15 7.19
CA TYR A 140 6.93 -0.78 7.68
C TYR A 140 6.10 -1.41 6.54
N PRO A 141 5.49 -0.62 5.61
CA PRO A 141 4.83 -1.18 4.44
C PRO A 141 5.73 -2.12 3.61
N ALA A 142 7.01 -1.76 3.44
CA ALA A 142 7.95 -2.58 2.68
C ALA A 142 8.18 -3.96 3.33
N ILE A 143 8.37 -4.01 4.65
CA ILE A 143 8.58 -5.27 5.37
C ILE A 143 7.35 -6.18 5.27
N ILE A 144 6.16 -5.62 5.49
CA ILE A 144 4.91 -6.40 5.40
C ILE A 144 4.68 -6.89 3.97
N MET A 145 4.86 -6.05 2.95
CA MET A 145 4.78 -6.47 1.54
C MET A 145 5.71 -7.64 1.24
N VAL A 146 6.98 -7.55 1.67
CA VAL A 146 7.97 -8.60 1.43
C VAL A 146 7.58 -9.89 2.15
N LEU A 147 7.15 -9.82 3.41
CA LEU A 147 6.72 -11.00 4.16
C LEU A 147 5.49 -11.67 3.53
N SER A 148 4.47 -10.89 3.19
CA SER A 148 3.27 -11.39 2.52
C SER A 148 3.58 -12.00 1.15
N LEU A 149 4.49 -11.39 0.39
CA LEU A 149 4.93 -11.92 -0.89
C LEU A 149 5.67 -13.26 -0.73
N VAL A 150 6.58 -13.36 0.24
CA VAL A 150 7.31 -14.61 0.54
C VAL A 150 6.35 -15.72 0.96
N LEU A 151 5.40 -15.43 1.85
CA LEU A 151 4.39 -16.40 2.28
C LEU A 151 3.49 -16.84 1.11
N GLY A 152 3.03 -15.89 0.29
CA GLY A 152 2.21 -16.17 -0.89
C GLY A 152 2.94 -17.07 -1.89
N ILE A 153 4.18 -16.73 -2.24
CA ILE A 153 5.02 -17.55 -3.14
C ILE A 153 5.23 -18.95 -2.55
N GLY A 154 5.50 -19.06 -1.25
CA GLY A 154 5.66 -20.37 -0.58
C GLY A 154 4.42 -21.25 -0.73
N ILE A 155 3.23 -20.68 -0.59
CA ILE A 155 1.97 -21.43 -0.77
C ILE A 155 1.81 -21.88 -2.24
N PHE A 156 2.10 -21.01 -3.20
CA PHE A 156 2.03 -21.37 -4.63
C PHE A 156 3.01 -22.45 -5.04
N VAL A 157 4.24 -22.43 -4.51
CA VAL A 157 5.28 -23.38 -4.90
C VAL A 157 5.13 -24.73 -4.18
N PHE A 158 4.71 -24.74 -2.91
CA PHE A 158 4.70 -25.97 -2.11
C PHE A 158 3.32 -26.56 -1.85
N VAL A 159 2.30 -25.73 -1.59
CA VAL A 159 0.99 -26.21 -1.12
C VAL A 159 0.08 -26.55 -2.30
N ILE A 160 -0.05 -25.63 -3.26
CA ILE A 160 -0.95 -25.79 -4.41
C ILE A 160 -0.63 -27.04 -5.25
N PRO A 161 0.64 -27.38 -5.59
CA PRO A 161 0.95 -28.57 -6.38
C PRO A 161 0.62 -29.88 -5.64
N ARG A 162 0.80 -29.91 -4.32
CA ARG A 162 0.45 -31.08 -3.50
C ARG A 162 -1.05 -31.31 -3.50
N LEU A 163 -1.85 -30.25 -3.38
CA LEU A 163 -3.31 -30.34 -3.50
C LEU A 163 -3.70 -30.84 -4.89
N ALA A 164 -3.12 -30.28 -5.96
CA ALA A 164 -3.39 -30.70 -7.33
C ALA A 164 -3.21 -32.21 -7.54
N GLY A 165 -2.14 -32.80 -7.00
CA GLY A 165 -1.89 -34.24 -7.07
C GLY A 165 -2.98 -35.10 -6.44
N VAL A 166 -3.65 -34.60 -5.39
CA VAL A 166 -4.79 -35.28 -4.76
C VAL A 166 -6.03 -35.26 -5.66
N TYR A 167 -6.34 -34.14 -6.33
CA TYR A 167 -7.48 -34.08 -7.27
C TYR A 167 -7.30 -35.03 -8.44
N THR A 168 -6.09 -35.09 -9.00
CA THR A 168 -5.78 -36.00 -10.11
C THR A 168 -5.91 -37.46 -9.70
N ALA A 169 -5.58 -37.81 -8.45
CA ALA A 169 -5.76 -39.16 -7.93
C ALA A 169 -7.25 -39.52 -7.72
N LEU A 170 -8.10 -38.53 -7.45
CA LEU A 170 -9.54 -38.72 -7.20
C LEU A 170 -10.41 -38.55 -8.46
N ASN A 171 -9.82 -38.24 -9.64
CA ASN A 171 -10.54 -37.94 -10.88
C ASN A 171 -11.63 -36.86 -10.74
N ILE A 172 -11.41 -35.88 -9.86
CA ILE A 172 -12.34 -34.77 -9.63
C ILE A 172 -11.86 -33.55 -10.42
N GLU A 173 -12.77 -32.90 -11.13
CA GLU A 173 -12.47 -31.67 -11.88
C GLU A 173 -12.01 -30.55 -10.95
N LEU A 174 -10.87 -29.95 -11.30
CA LEU A 174 -10.27 -28.85 -10.55
C LEU A 174 -11.08 -27.55 -10.76
N PRO A 175 -11.37 -26.77 -9.70
CA PRO A 175 -11.98 -25.46 -9.87
C PRO A 175 -11.11 -24.54 -10.74
N ALA A 176 -11.73 -23.65 -11.52
CA ALA A 176 -11.02 -22.74 -12.43
C ALA A 176 -9.92 -21.90 -11.75
N ILE A 177 -10.18 -21.42 -10.53
CA ILE A 177 -9.20 -20.72 -9.70
C ILE A 177 -7.97 -21.60 -9.41
N THR A 178 -8.15 -22.90 -9.18
CA THR A 178 -7.06 -23.82 -8.84
C THR A 178 -6.24 -24.16 -10.08
N VAL A 179 -6.90 -24.35 -11.22
CA VAL A 179 -6.23 -24.57 -12.52
C VAL A 179 -5.33 -23.37 -12.88
N PHE A 180 -5.85 -22.14 -12.73
CA PHE A 180 -5.05 -20.93 -12.95
C PHE A 180 -3.82 -20.89 -12.05
N LEU A 181 -3.95 -21.28 -10.79
CA LEU A 181 -2.86 -21.24 -9.81
C LEU A 181 -1.84 -22.34 -9.99
N ILE A 182 -2.25 -23.54 -10.40
CA ILE A 182 -1.35 -24.61 -10.80
C ILE A 182 -0.58 -24.17 -12.06
N GLY A 183 -1.26 -23.54 -13.02
CA GLY A 183 -0.62 -22.95 -14.20
C GLY A 183 0.41 -21.89 -13.83
N MET A 184 0.08 -20.98 -12.90
CA MET A 184 1.00 -19.95 -12.43
C MET A 184 2.14 -20.52 -11.57
N GLY A 185 1.87 -21.54 -10.76
CA GLY A 185 2.86 -22.24 -9.93
C GLY A 185 3.86 -23.03 -10.76
N THR A 186 3.40 -23.78 -11.78
CA THR A 186 4.27 -24.50 -12.73
C THR A 186 5.08 -23.54 -13.59
N PHE A 187 4.49 -22.42 -14.01
CA PHE A 187 5.21 -21.33 -14.67
C PHE A 187 6.31 -20.72 -13.78
N LEU A 188 6.01 -20.44 -12.51
CA LEU A 188 7.00 -19.95 -11.54
C LEU A 188 8.04 -21.01 -11.16
N GLN A 189 7.70 -22.29 -11.14
CA GLN A 189 8.67 -23.35 -10.85
C GLN A 189 9.65 -23.54 -12.02
N THR A 190 9.16 -23.45 -13.25
CA THR A 190 9.96 -23.65 -14.47
C THR A 190 10.75 -22.40 -14.84
N TYR A 191 10.12 -21.23 -14.79
CA TYR A 191 10.69 -19.96 -15.25
C TYR A 191 10.95 -18.97 -14.12
N GLY A 192 10.65 -19.27 -12.86
CA GLY A 192 10.76 -18.30 -11.75
C GLY A 192 12.15 -17.74 -11.54
N ILE A 193 13.20 -18.53 -11.81
CA ILE A 193 14.59 -18.05 -11.78
C ILE A 193 14.82 -16.91 -12.78
N ILE A 194 14.07 -16.85 -13.88
CA ILE A 194 14.15 -15.79 -14.90
C ILE A 194 13.08 -14.73 -14.66
N VAL A 195 11.84 -15.14 -14.41
CA VAL A 195 10.65 -14.27 -14.29
C VAL A 195 10.70 -13.39 -13.05
N ILE A 196 11.14 -13.91 -11.90
CA ILE A 196 11.18 -13.12 -10.66
C ILE A 196 12.22 -12.00 -10.79
N PRO A 197 13.49 -12.27 -11.18
CA PRO A 197 14.45 -11.18 -11.43
C PRO A 197 14.00 -10.25 -12.55
N LEU A 198 13.41 -10.77 -13.62
CA LEU A 198 12.90 -9.95 -14.72
C LEU A 198 11.77 -9.02 -14.27
N PHE A 199 10.85 -9.49 -13.42
CA PHE A 199 9.79 -8.65 -12.84
C PHE A 199 10.39 -7.52 -12.02
N PHE A 200 11.33 -7.81 -11.11
CA PHE A 200 12.03 -6.77 -10.35
C PHE A 200 12.84 -5.84 -11.26
N ALA A 201 13.47 -6.35 -12.32
CA ALA A 201 14.19 -5.54 -13.30
C ALA A 201 13.26 -4.62 -14.09
N VAL A 202 12.08 -5.09 -14.50
CA VAL A 202 11.07 -4.28 -15.19
C VAL A 202 10.49 -3.23 -14.25
N VAL A 203 10.17 -3.58 -13.01
CA VAL A 203 9.71 -2.62 -11.99
C VAL A 203 10.79 -1.57 -11.72
N ALA A 204 12.04 -1.99 -11.57
CA ALA A 204 13.18 -1.10 -11.40
C ALA A 204 13.40 -0.21 -12.64
N TRP A 205 13.21 -0.76 -13.85
CA TRP A 205 13.32 -0.02 -15.11
C TRP A 205 12.19 0.99 -15.26
N ILE A 206 10.94 0.64 -14.95
CA ILE A 206 9.79 1.56 -14.92
C ILE A 206 10.04 2.67 -13.90
N TRP A 207 10.52 2.31 -12.71
CA TRP A 207 10.83 3.27 -11.66
C TRP A 207 11.97 4.21 -12.08
N TRP A 208 13.05 3.69 -12.64
CA TRP A 208 14.15 4.47 -13.20
C TRP A 208 13.68 5.38 -14.35
N TYR A 209 12.87 4.85 -15.26
CA TYR A 209 12.31 5.61 -16.36
C TYR A 209 11.41 6.74 -15.87
N LEU A 210 10.51 6.50 -14.91
CA LEU A 210 9.54 7.50 -14.44
C LEU A 210 10.12 8.52 -13.46
N PHE A 211 11.14 8.17 -12.67
CA PHE A 211 11.62 9.01 -11.57
C PHE A 211 13.06 9.50 -11.73
N ILE A 212 13.92 8.82 -12.51
CA ILE A 212 15.34 9.14 -12.64
C ILE A 212 15.65 9.84 -13.97
N ARG A 213 15.03 9.41 -15.07
CA ARG A 213 15.26 10.03 -16.39
C ARG A 213 14.61 11.43 -16.46
N THR A 214 15.43 12.44 -16.78
CA THR A 214 15.09 13.88 -16.69
C THR A 214 13.83 14.28 -17.47
N GLU A 215 13.62 13.72 -18.66
CA GLU A 215 12.47 14.05 -19.52
C GLU A 215 11.14 13.44 -19.01
N SER A 216 11.19 12.20 -18.52
CA SER A 216 10.02 11.45 -18.03
C SER A 216 9.72 11.70 -16.54
N LYS A 217 10.66 12.31 -15.79
CA LYS A 217 10.45 12.78 -14.41
C LYS A 217 9.22 13.68 -14.28
N LYS A 218 8.89 14.45 -15.32
CA LYS A 218 7.69 15.29 -15.38
C LYS A 218 6.40 14.47 -15.27
N ILE A 219 6.36 13.28 -15.88
CA ILE A 219 5.19 12.39 -15.89
C ILE A 219 5.02 11.79 -14.49
N GLY A 220 6.08 11.25 -13.90
CA GLY A 220 6.06 10.70 -12.55
C GLY A 220 5.62 11.73 -11.51
N GLN A 221 6.17 12.95 -11.58
CA GLN A 221 5.78 14.05 -10.70
C GLN A 221 4.31 14.47 -10.90
N ARG A 222 3.81 14.49 -12.15
CA ARG A 222 2.40 14.79 -12.43
C ARG A 222 1.46 13.75 -11.83
N ILE A 223 1.83 12.47 -11.84
CA ILE A 223 1.07 11.40 -11.18
C ILE A 223 1.07 11.62 -9.66
N LEU A 224 2.26 11.86 -9.09
CA LEU A 224 2.42 12.10 -7.65
C LEU A 224 1.55 13.26 -7.15
N PHE A 225 1.49 14.34 -7.93
CA PHE A 225 0.73 15.54 -7.59
C PHE A 225 -0.80 15.38 -7.70
N ARG A 226 -1.29 14.30 -8.33
CA ARG A 226 -2.73 13.97 -8.35
C ARG A 226 -3.20 13.35 -7.05
N ILE A 227 -2.32 12.64 -6.34
CA ILE A 227 -2.67 11.95 -5.10
C ILE A 227 -2.59 12.96 -3.96
N LYS A 228 -3.74 13.36 -3.39
CA LYS A 228 -3.84 14.45 -2.40
C LYS A 228 -2.82 14.32 -1.25
N PRO A 229 -2.70 13.17 -0.55
CA PRO A 229 -1.70 13.03 0.51
C PRO A 229 -0.26 13.30 0.09
N LEU A 230 0.14 12.83 -1.10
CA LEU A 230 1.49 13.03 -1.62
C LEU A 230 1.70 14.47 -2.08
N ARG A 231 0.69 15.06 -2.71
CA ARG A 231 0.69 16.48 -3.05
C ARG A 231 0.89 17.35 -1.81
N ASP A 232 0.14 17.09 -0.74
CA ASP A 232 0.20 17.92 0.47
C ASP A 232 1.61 17.85 1.12
N VAL A 233 2.27 16.68 1.06
CA VAL A 233 3.69 16.53 1.45
C VAL A 233 4.60 17.38 0.56
N ILE A 234 4.48 17.28 -0.76
CA ILE A 234 5.29 18.07 -1.72
C ILE A 234 5.11 19.57 -1.49
N VAL A 235 3.86 20.01 -1.33
CA VAL A 235 3.52 21.42 -1.09
C VAL A 235 4.14 21.92 0.21
N ASN A 236 4.08 21.13 1.29
CA ASN A 236 4.68 21.53 2.56
C ASN A 236 6.20 21.62 2.48
N ILE A 237 6.86 20.70 1.76
CA ILE A 237 8.31 20.73 1.54
C ILE A 237 8.73 21.97 0.77
N GLU A 238 8.08 22.23 -0.36
CA GLU A 238 8.46 23.35 -1.21
C GLU A 238 8.11 24.70 -0.59
N LEU A 239 7.02 24.81 0.19
CA LEU A 239 6.74 26.05 0.93
C LEU A 239 7.70 26.29 2.09
N ALA A 240 8.12 25.23 2.80
CA ALA A 240 9.14 25.34 3.83
C ALA A 240 10.48 25.81 3.23
N ARG A 241 10.89 25.19 2.12
CA ARG A 241 12.10 25.57 1.37
C ARG A 241 11.99 26.97 0.79
N PHE A 242 10.89 27.29 0.11
CA PHE A 242 10.64 28.60 -0.49
C PHE A 242 10.73 29.70 0.56
N GLY A 243 10.02 29.53 1.68
CA GLY A 243 10.01 30.51 2.77
C GLY A 243 11.39 30.72 3.39
N PHE A 244 12.12 29.63 3.66
CA PHE A 244 13.48 29.70 4.20
C PHE A 244 14.45 30.34 3.20
N LEU A 245 14.61 29.76 2.00
CA LEU A 245 15.56 30.23 1.00
C LEU A 245 15.27 31.67 0.56
N ALA A 246 14.02 32.00 0.24
CA ALA A 246 13.69 33.35 -0.20
C ALA A 246 13.80 34.35 0.96
N GLY A 247 13.32 33.99 2.15
CA GLY A 247 13.41 34.84 3.33
C GLY A 247 14.85 35.18 3.70
N THR A 248 15.73 34.18 3.70
CA THR A 248 17.16 34.37 4.02
C THR A 248 17.91 35.13 2.92
N MET A 249 17.63 34.88 1.64
CA MET A 249 18.27 35.65 0.56
C MET A 249 17.81 37.13 0.56
N LEU A 250 16.54 37.39 0.84
CA LEU A 250 16.04 38.76 1.00
C LEU A 250 16.62 39.44 2.25
N ASP A 251 16.82 38.72 3.35
CA ASP A 251 17.49 39.22 4.56
C ASP A 251 18.94 39.62 4.28
N ALA A 252 19.61 38.85 3.40
CA ALA A 252 20.93 39.20 2.88
C ALA A 252 20.92 40.37 1.88
N GLY A 253 19.76 40.98 1.62
CA GLY A 253 19.63 42.16 0.77
C GLY A 253 19.53 41.88 -0.73
N LEU A 254 19.27 40.63 -1.15
CA LEU A 254 19.15 40.34 -2.58
C LEU A 254 17.86 40.94 -3.16
N PRO A 255 17.90 41.47 -4.38
CA PRO A 255 16.69 41.82 -5.11
C PRO A 255 15.79 40.58 -5.27
N ILE A 256 14.48 40.75 -5.10
CA ILE A 256 13.51 39.65 -5.21
C ILE A 256 13.63 38.89 -6.53
N LEU A 257 13.97 39.59 -7.61
CA LEU A 257 14.19 38.97 -8.91
C LEU A 257 15.31 37.92 -8.89
N ASP A 258 16.45 38.24 -8.28
CA ASP A 258 17.59 37.32 -8.17
C ASP A 258 17.27 36.15 -7.24
N VAL A 259 16.47 36.40 -6.20
CA VAL A 259 15.97 35.35 -5.30
C VAL A 259 15.11 34.35 -6.07
N VAL A 260 14.12 34.81 -6.85
CA VAL A 260 13.23 33.91 -7.60
C VAL A 260 13.99 33.16 -8.70
N ARG A 261 14.92 33.82 -9.41
CA ARG A 261 15.81 33.13 -10.39
C ARG A 261 16.66 32.04 -9.73
N SER A 262 17.14 32.28 -8.51
CA SER A 262 17.91 31.29 -7.73
C SER A 262 17.05 30.07 -7.35
N LEU A 263 15.79 30.31 -6.97
CA LEU A 263 14.81 29.27 -6.67
C LEU A 263 14.41 28.47 -7.91
N GLU A 264 14.17 29.12 -9.05
CA GLU A 264 13.84 28.48 -10.32
C GLU A 264 14.90 27.43 -10.71
N ARG A 265 16.18 27.80 -10.61
CA ARG A 265 17.32 26.90 -10.91
C ARG A 265 17.51 25.80 -9.88
N SER A 266 16.95 25.96 -8.68
CA SER A 266 17.09 25.02 -7.55
C SER A 266 15.87 24.13 -7.31
N ALA A 267 14.77 24.37 -8.02
CA ALA A 267 13.51 23.66 -7.82
C ALA A 267 13.64 22.17 -8.18
N ASP A 268 13.32 21.29 -7.24
CA ASP A 268 13.39 19.84 -7.43
C ASP A 268 12.13 19.30 -8.18
N PHE A 269 10.99 20.01 -8.05
CA PHE A 269 9.70 19.67 -8.67
C PHE A 269 9.36 20.58 -9.84
N HIS A 270 8.92 19.98 -10.96
CA HIS A 270 8.66 20.70 -12.20
C HIS A 270 7.53 21.73 -12.05
N HIS A 271 6.48 21.43 -11.29
CA HIS A 271 5.38 22.39 -11.05
C HIS A 271 5.83 23.67 -10.34
N TYR A 272 6.85 23.58 -9.48
CA TYR A 272 7.44 24.76 -8.83
C TYR A 272 8.44 25.45 -9.74
N LYS A 273 9.18 24.69 -10.57
CA LYS A 273 10.05 25.28 -11.59
C LYS A 273 9.25 26.14 -12.58
N ASP A 274 8.14 25.61 -13.10
CA ASP A 274 7.25 26.33 -14.02
C ASP A 274 6.64 27.58 -13.33
N PHE A 275 6.24 27.45 -12.07
CA PHE A 275 5.73 28.56 -11.28
C PHE A 275 6.79 29.63 -11.02
N TYR A 276 8.01 29.27 -10.62
CA TYR A 276 9.09 30.25 -10.40
C TYR A 276 9.53 30.91 -11.69
N SER A 277 9.60 30.18 -12.80
CA SER A 277 9.88 30.76 -14.12
C SER A 277 8.82 31.79 -14.50
N TYR A 278 7.53 31.48 -14.30
CA TYR A 278 6.45 32.43 -14.50
C TYR A 278 6.55 33.64 -13.57
N LEU A 279 6.82 33.41 -12.27
CA LEU A 279 6.98 34.47 -11.27
C LEU A 279 8.17 35.39 -11.61
N THR A 280 9.28 34.84 -12.12
CA THR A 280 10.42 35.63 -12.60
C THR A 280 10.01 36.58 -13.70
N VAL A 281 9.33 36.10 -14.75
CA VAL A 281 8.86 36.95 -15.86
C VAL A 281 7.89 38.04 -15.36
N GLN A 282 6.95 37.67 -14.49
CA GLN A 282 5.99 38.63 -13.93
C GLN A 282 6.65 39.74 -13.12
N ILE A 283 7.65 39.41 -12.31
CA ILE A 283 8.40 40.39 -11.51
C ILE A 283 9.29 41.27 -12.42
N GLU A 284 9.89 40.70 -13.48
CA GLU A 284 10.65 41.46 -14.49
C GLU A 284 9.77 42.50 -15.19
N ASP A 285 8.53 42.14 -15.50
CA ASP A 285 7.54 43.02 -16.12
C ASP A 285 6.87 43.99 -15.13
N GLY A 286 7.21 43.90 -13.83
CA GLY A 286 6.73 44.81 -12.78
C GLY A 286 5.35 44.46 -12.19
N PHE A 287 4.83 43.26 -12.46
CA PHE A 287 3.59 42.79 -11.87
C PHE A 287 3.77 42.34 -10.41
N SER A 288 2.73 42.55 -9.59
CA SER A 288 2.74 42.18 -8.17
C SER A 288 2.54 40.67 -7.96
N PHE A 289 2.81 40.17 -6.74
CA PHE A 289 2.41 38.80 -6.35
C PHE A 289 0.90 38.60 -6.49
N ALA A 290 0.09 39.63 -6.23
CA ALA A 290 -1.36 39.56 -6.38
C ALA A 290 -1.78 39.31 -7.83
N ASP A 291 -1.14 39.99 -8.78
CA ASP A 291 -1.42 39.83 -10.21
C ASP A 291 -0.94 38.47 -10.72
N THR A 292 0.23 38.04 -10.25
CA THR A 292 0.80 36.72 -10.55
C THR A 292 -0.11 35.58 -10.09
N PHE A 293 -0.62 35.65 -8.86
CA PHE A 293 -1.50 34.59 -8.33
C PHE A 293 -2.87 34.56 -8.99
N LYS A 294 -3.39 35.71 -9.47
CA LYS A 294 -4.66 35.75 -10.22
C LYS A 294 -4.53 35.11 -11.60
N THR A 295 -3.40 35.31 -12.26
CA THR A 295 -3.18 34.88 -13.66
C THR A 295 -2.64 33.46 -13.77
N TYR A 296 -1.87 32.98 -12.77
CA TYR A 296 -1.29 31.64 -12.81
C TYR A 296 -2.34 30.52 -12.61
N PRO A 297 -2.43 29.53 -13.52
CA PRO A 297 -3.49 28.52 -13.48
C PRO A 297 -3.34 27.58 -12.27
N ARG A 298 -4.43 27.42 -11.52
CA ARG A 298 -4.53 26.50 -10.37
C ARG A 298 -3.44 26.72 -9.30
N VAL A 299 -3.00 27.97 -9.12
CA VAL A 299 -1.98 28.34 -8.13
C VAL A 299 -2.32 27.85 -6.72
N SER A 300 -3.61 27.78 -6.36
CA SER A 300 -4.08 27.29 -5.05
C SER A 300 -3.68 25.84 -4.74
N ARG A 301 -3.29 25.04 -5.75
CA ARG A 301 -2.77 23.68 -5.57
C ARG A 301 -1.31 23.62 -5.17
N ILE A 302 -0.52 24.66 -5.49
CA ILE A 302 0.94 24.76 -5.21
C ILE A 302 1.25 25.78 -4.10
N ILE A 303 0.48 26.86 -4.02
CA ILE A 303 0.55 27.88 -2.97
C ILE A 303 -0.86 28.02 -2.39
N PRO A 304 -1.14 27.48 -1.20
CA PRO A 304 -2.44 27.59 -0.55
C PRO A 304 -2.86 29.04 -0.34
N LEU A 305 -4.17 29.30 -0.38
CA LEU A 305 -4.73 30.65 -0.27
C LEU A 305 -4.22 31.46 0.95
N PRO A 306 -4.07 30.89 2.16
CA PRO A 306 -3.50 31.64 3.29
C PRO A 306 -2.08 32.15 3.05
N VAL A 307 -1.27 31.39 2.29
CA VAL A 307 0.10 31.79 1.96
C VAL A 307 0.10 32.90 0.92
N GLN A 308 -0.77 32.81 -0.09
CA GLN A 308 -0.93 33.88 -1.07
C GLN A 308 -1.25 35.22 -0.39
N GLN A 309 -2.20 35.22 0.56
CA GLN A 309 -2.59 36.43 1.28
C GLN A 309 -1.46 36.98 2.14
N ILE A 310 -0.68 36.12 2.79
CA ILE A 310 0.52 36.54 3.53
C ILE A 310 1.51 37.24 2.58
N LEU A 311 1.80 36.65 1.43
CA LEU A 311 2.76 37.20 0.47
C LEU A 311 2.28 38.53 -0.13
N ILE A 312 1.00 38.62 -0.52
CA ILE A 312 0.41 39.86 -1.05
C ILE A 312 0.45 40.98 0.00
N SER A 313 0.08 40.68 1.26
CA SER A 313 0.13 41.66 2.34
C SER A 313 1.57 42.07 2.67
N ALA A 314 2.50 41.12 2.61
CA ALA A 314 3.91 41.35 2.88
C ALA A 314 4.61 42.19 1.80
N GLU A 315 4.27 41.98 0.53
CA GLU A 315 4.74 42.81 -0.59
C GLU A 315 4.29 44.26 -0.40
N ARG A 316 3.00 44.49 -0.11
CA ARG A 316 2.45 45.84 0.11
C ARG A 316 3.04 46.56 1.33
N SER A 317 3.38 45.81 2.37
CA SER A 317 3.95 46.35 3.61
C SER A 317 5.48 46.39 3.60
N GLY A 318 6.13 45.95 2.52
CA GLY A 318 7.58 45.89 2.41
C GLY A 318 8.25 44.86 3.35
N ASN A 319 7.48 43.94 3.94
CA ASN A 319 7.96 42.99 4.94
C ASN A 319 7.97 41.54 4.42
N LEU A 320 8.30 41.38 3.14
CA LEU A 320 8.32 40.09 2.44
C LEU A 320 9.30 39.11 3.08
N GLN A 321 10.48 39.59 3.46
CA GLN A 321 11.53 38.83 4.13
C GLN A 321 11.01 38.09 5.38
N ARG A 322 10.50 38.82 6.38
CA ARG A 322 10.01 38.24 7.64
C ARG A 322 8.84 37.30 7.40
N SER A 323 7.98 37.63 6.44
CA SER A 323 6.77 36.85 6.13
C SER A 323 7.13 35.52 5.47
N LEU A 324 8.14 35.50 4.59
CA LEU A 324 8.65 34.28 3.98
C LEU A 324 9.30 33.37 5.02
N LEU A 325 10.12 33.91 5.93
CA LEU A 325 10.69 33.12 7.03
C LEU A 325 9.60 32.48 7.91
N GLN A 326 8.53 33.22 8.21
CA GLN A 326 7.36 32.69 8.95
C GLN A 326 6.63 31.59 8.17
N VAL A 327 6.48 31.74 6.85
CA VAL A 327 5.94 30.68 5.99
C VAL A 327 6.84 29.45 6.05
N GLY A 328 8.16 29.64 5.97
CA GLY A 328 9.17 28.59 6.09
C GLY A 328 8.98 27.76 7.36
N ASP A 329 9.05 28.41 8.53
CA ASP A 329 8.89 27.76 9.84
C ASP A 329 7.53 27.07 10.01
N ARG A 330 6.45 27.73 9.56
CA ARG A 330 5.10 27.16 9.66
C ARG A 330 4.95 25.87 8.85
N PHE A 331 5.52 25.83 7.64
CA PHE A 331 5.42 24.66 6.79
C PHE A 331 6.43 23.57 7.16
N GLU A 332 7.58 23.94 7.71
CA GLU A 332 8.52 22.99 8.32
C GLU A 332 7.82 22.17 9.42
N LYS A 333 7.07 22.82 10.32
CA LYS A 333 6.26 22.15 11.34
C LYS A 333 5.15 21.24 10.75
N LYS A 334 4.61 21.59 9.58
CA LYS A 334 3.60 20.77 8.89
C LYS A 334 4.18 19.53 8.21
N ILE A 335 5.45 19.54 7.82
CA ILE A 335 6.11 18.36 7.21
C ILE A 335 6.03 17.18 8.18
N ASP A 336 6.20 17.40 9.47
CA ASP A 336 6.16 16.36 10.50
C ASP A 336 4.79 15.70 10.61
N ALA A 337 3.74 16.53 10.65
CA ALA A 337 2.36 16.04 10.64
C ALA A 337 2.03 15.30 9.34
N SER A 338 2.42 15.84 8.18
CA SER A 338 2.18 15.21 6.89
C SER A 338 2.92 13.89 6.72
N SER A 339 4.15 13.77 7.22
CA SER A 339 4.92 12.52 7.18
C SER A 339 4.24 11.43 8.04
N ARG A 340 3.70 11.80 9.20
CA ARG A 340 2.94 10.87 10.05
C ARG A 340 1.65 10.42 9.36
N ASN A 341 0.91 11.37 8.79
CA ASN A 341 -0.33 11.09 8.07
C ASN A 341 -0.10 10.19 6.85
N LEU A 342 1.03 10.33 6.15
CA LEU A 342 1.38 9.44 5.06
C LEU A 342 1.53 7.99 5.54
N SER A 343 2.13 7.78 6.73
CA SER A 343 2.25 6.45 7.34
C SER A 343 0.89 5.86 7.70
N ILE A 344 0.02 6.66 8.33
CA ILE A 344 -1.33 6.27 8.73
C ILE A 344 -2.18 5.89 7.50
N LEU A 345 -2.01 6.58 6.37
CA LEU A 345 -2.76 6.29 5.15
C LEU A 345 -2.26 5.04 4.41
N LEU A 346 -0.97 4.72 4.53
CA LEU A 346 -0.41 3.51 3.94
C LEU A 346 -0.90 2.25 4.66
N GLU A 347 -1.23 2.32 5.94
CA GLU A 347 -1.66 1.17 6.73
C GLU A 347 -2.98 0.52 6.22
N PRO A 348 -4.09 1.24 6.00
CA PRO A 348 -5.31 0.67 5.41
C PRO A 348 -5.08 0.07 4.03
N LEU A 349 -4.27 0.73 3.20
CA LEU A 349 -3.94 0.23 1.86
C LEU A 349 -3.20 -1.11 1.95
N MET A 350 -2.26 -1.22 2.89
CA MET A 350 -1.53 -2.43 3.19
C MET A 350 -2.45 -3.54 3.70
N LEU A 351 -3.34 -3.22 4.64
CA LEU A 351 -4.32 -4.18 5.16
C LEU A 351 -5.23 -4.73 4.06
N ILE A 352 -5.73 -3.86 3.17
CA ILE A 352 -6.55 -4.29 2.03
C ILE A 352 -5.73 -5.18 1.09
N ALA A 353 -4.49 -4.79 0.76
CA ALA A 353 -3.63 -5.59 -0.12
C ALA A 353 -3.32 -6.98 0.46
N VAL A 354 -2.99 -7.04 1.76
CA VAL A 354 -2.73 -8.30 2.47
C VAL A 354 -4.02 -9.13 2.57
N TRP A 355 -5.15 -8.51 2.89
CA TRP A 355 -6.44 -9.18 2.96
C TRP A 355 -6.81 -9.81 1.62
N ILE A 356 -6.69 -9.07 0.50
CA ILE A 356 -6.92 -9.60 -0.84
C ILE A 356 -5.99 -10.79 -1.10
N GLY A 357 -4.69 -10.66 -0.77
CA GLY A 357 -3.73 -11.75 -0.93
C GLY A 357 -4.07 -12.99 -0.11
N VAL A 358 -4.42 -12.82 1.16
CA VAL A 358 -4.78 -13.91 2.08
C VAL A 358 -6.09 -14.57 1.67
N VAL A 359 -7.13 -13.79 1.34
CA VAL A 359 -8.42 -14.33 0.87
C VAL A 359 -8.24 -15.07 -0.44
N PHE A 360 -7.48 -14.51 -1.38
CA PHE A 360 -7.18 -15.17 -2.64
C PHE A 360 -6.53 -16.53 -2.40
N VAL A 361 -5.50 -16.57 -1.55
CA VAL A 361 -4.83 -17.82 -1.16
C VAL A 361 -5.76 -18.78 -0.40
N ALA A 362 -6.59 -18.29 0.51
CA ALA A 362 -7.51 -19.13 1.28
C ALA A 362 -8.56 -19.77 0.36
N LEU A 363 -9.17 -19.01 -0.53
CA LEU A 363 -10.11 -19.53 -1.54
C LEU A 363 -9.43 -20.56 -2.45
N SER A 364 -8.16 -20.33 -2.79
CA SER A 364 -7.36 -21.27 -3.58
C SER A 364 -7.18 -22.64 -2.94
N VAL A 365 -7.28 -22.72 -1.60
CA VAL A 365 -7.12 -23.96 -0.84
C VAL A 365 -8.48 -24.54 -0.44
N ILE A 366 -9.41 -23.70 0.03
CA ILE A 366 -10.71 -24.12 0.60
C ILE A 366 -11.69 -24.58 -0.48
N LEU A 367 -11.83 -23.85 -1.60
CA LEU A 367 -12.75 -24.23 -2.67
C LEU A 367 -12.47 -25.65 -3.19
N PRO A 368 -11.21 -26.02 -3.46
CA PRO A 368 -10.87 -27.39 -3.74
C PRO A 368 -11.44 -28.35 -2.69
N VAL A 369 -11.15 -28.13 -1.40
CA VAL A 369 -11.51 -29.07 -0.33
C VAL A 369 -13.03 -29.29 -0.29
N TYR A 370 -13.82 -28.23 -0.47
CA TYR A 370 -15.28 -28.34 -0.51
C TYR A 370 -15.77 -29.18 -1.70
N ASN A 371 -15.15 -29.03 -2.87
CA ASN A 371 -15.48 -29.83 -4.05
C ASN A 371 -15.13 -31.32 -3.87
N LEU A 372 -14.08 -31.65 -3.10
CA LEU A 372 -13.80 -33.06 -2.76
C LEU A 372 -14.90 -33.64 -1.89
N VAL A 373 -15.30 -32.92 -0.84
CA VAL A 373 -16.34 -33.39 0.08
C VAL A 373 -17.69 -33.52 -0.64
N GLY A 374 -18.09 -32.51 -1.43
CA GLY A 374 -19.33 -32.54 -2.20
C GLY A 374 -19.33 -33.57 -3.34
N GLY A 375 -18.18 -33.79 -3.99
CA GLY A 375 -18.02 -34.82 -5.01
C GLY A 375 -18.12 -36.24 -4.43
N VAL A 376 -17.54 -36.47 -3.25
CA VAL A 376 -17.65 -37.74 -2.53
C VAL A 376 -19.09 -38.04 -2.10
N SER A 377 -19.86 -37.03 -1.67
CA SER A 377 -21.28 -37.21 -1.36
C SER A 377 -22.10 -37.63 -2.59
N ARG A 378 -21.89 -37.00 -3.75
CA ARG A 378 -22.58 -37.43 -5.00
C ARG A 378 -22.17 -38.84 -5.45
N ALA A 379 -20.90 -39.23 -5.26
CA ALA A 379 -20.45 -40.58 -5.58
C ALA A 379 -21.08 -41.64 -4.67
N ARG A 380 -21.46 -41.27 -3.44
CA ARG A 380 -22.19 -42.15 -2.51
C ARG A 380 -23.65 -42.35 -2.91
N ASP A 381 -24.26 -41.35 -3.55
CA ASP A 381 -25.62 -41.41 -4.10
C ASP A 381 -25.68 -42.01 -5.52
N GLY A 382 -24.52 -42.21 -6.18
CA GLY A 382 -24.40 -42.73 -7.55
C GLY A 382 -24.39 -44.25 -7.70
N GLY A 383 -24.67 -45.00 -6.63
CA GLY A 383 -24.97 -46.43 -6.71
C GLY A 383 -26.33 -46.64 -7.37
N SER A 384 -26.32 -47.01 -8.64
CA SER A 384 -27.50 -47.25 -9.49
C SER A 384 -28.68 -47.93 -8.78
N VAL A 385 -29.74 -47.18 -8.52
CA VAL A 385 -31.10 -47.70 -8.56
C VAL A 385 -31.77 -47.04 -9.75
N ARG A 386 -32.09 -47.85 -10.76
CA ARG A 386 -32.77 -47.41 -11.98
C ARG A 386 -34.07 -46.70 -11.61
N GLU A 387 -34.20 -45.50 -12.14
CA GLU A 387 -35.40 -44.68 -12.19
C GLU A 387 -36.54 -45.49 -12.81
N VAL A 388 -37.55 -45.83 -11.99
CA VAL A 388 -38.88 -46.19 -12.49
C VAL A 388 -39.62 -44.87 -12.64
N GLU A 389 -39.89 -44.51 -13.89
CA GLU A 389 -40.64 -43.34 -14.32
C GLU A 389 -42.02 -43.33 -13.62
N ALA A 390 -42.14 -42.52 -12.57
CA ALA A 390 -43.42 -42.27 -11.93
C ALA A 390 -44.20 -41.27 -12.79
N THR A 391 -45.23 -41.76 -13.47
CA THR A 391 -46.34 -40.95 -13.98
C THR A 391 -46.77 -39.92 -12.93
N PRO A 392 -47.12 -38.67 -13.32
CA PRO A 392 -47.43 -37.63 -12.37
C PRO A 392 -48.68 -38.06 -11.58
N VAL A 393 -48.50 -38.33 -10.29
CA VAL A 393 -49.62 -38.57 -9.37
C VAL A 393 -50.36 -37.24 -9.25
N PRO A 394 -51.65 -37.18 -9.63
CA PRO A 394 -52.45 -35.99 -9.34
C PRO A 394 -52.58 -35.88 -7.82
N THR A 395 -52.11 -34.77 -7.26
CA THR A 395 -52.49 -34.34 -5.90
C THR A 395 -54.01 -34.29 -5.80
N ARG A 396 -54.60 -35.22 -5.04
CA ARG A 396 -55.96 -35.11 -4.50
C ARG A 396 -55.86 -35.13 -2.98
N PRO A 397 -56.35 -34.11 -2.26
CA PRO A 397 -56.57 -34.22 -0.83
C PRO A 397 -57.97 -34.81 -0.63
N VAL A 398 -58.09 -36.02 -0.09
CA VAL A 398 -59.38 -36.48 0.46
C VAL A 398 -59.09 -37.44 1.62
N PHE A 399 -59.48 -37.03 2.82
CA PHE A 399 -59.52 -37.87 4.00
C PHE A 399 -60.68 -38.87 3.83
N ARG A 400 -60.44 -40.17 3.97
CA ARG A 400 -61.50 -41.20 4.02
C ARG A 400 -61.66 -41.65 5.47
N ILE A 401 -62.90 -41.65 5.95
CA ILE A 401 -63.27 -42.21 7.24
C ILE A 401 -63.68 -43.66 6.99
N LEU A 402 -63.07 -44.59 7.73
CA LEU A 402 -63.46 -45.99 7.71
C LEU A 402 -64.49 -46.25 8.81
N VAL A 403 -65.63 -46.82 8.44
CA VAL A 403 -66.70 -47.22 9.36
C VAL A 403 -66.82 -48.74 9.35
N VAL A 404 -66.75 -49.35 10.53
CA VAL A 404 -66.98 -50.79 10.70
C VAL A 404 -68.44 -51.12 10.36
N ASN A 405 -68.65 -52.10 9.48
CA ASN A 405 -69.94 -52.37 8.83
C ASN A 405 -71.04 -52.88 9.80
N GLU A 406 -72.31 -52.59 9.51
CA GLU A 406 -73.45 -53.14 10.26
C GLU A 406 -73.56 -54.66 10.03
N GLY A 407 -73.29 -55.45 11.07
CA GLY A 407 -73.45 -56.92 11.04
C GLY A 407 -72.22 -57.73 11.48
N ILE A 408 -71.10 -57.07 11.81
CA ILE A 408 -69.91 -57.71 12.38
C ILE A 408 -69.89 -57.47 13.91
N GLU A 409 -69.72 -58.53 14.71
CA GLU A 409 -69.68 -58.43 16.19
C GLU A 409 -68.45 -57.66 16.69
N SER A 410 -67.28 -57.86 16.07
CA SER A 410 -66.05 -57.13 16.36
C SER A 410 -65.06 -57.22 15.20
N VAL A 411 -64.21 -56.20 15.03
CA VAL A 411 -63.09 -56.20 14.09
C VAL A 411 -61.78 -56.01 14.84
N ASP A 412 -60.80 -56.84 14.51
CA ASP A 412 -59.49 -56.84 15.14
C ASP A 412 -58.53 -55.85 14.46
N ILE A 413 -57.77 -55.13 15.28
CA ILE A 413 -56.71 -54.21 14.90
C ILE A 413 -55.37 -54.87 15.23
N TYR A 414 -54.48 -54.87 14.25
CA TYR A 414 -53.19 -55.56 14.29
C TYR A 414 -52.03 -54.55 14.36
N ASP A 415 -50.90 -54.96 14.93
CA ASP A 415 -49.69 -54.12 14.99
C ASP A 415 -49.01 -53.96 13.63
N GLU A 416 -49.01 -55.04 12.85
CA GLU A 416 -48.61 -55.09 11.45
C GLU A 416 -49.54 -56.02 10.66
N PRO A 417 -49.57 -55.95 9.31
CA PRO A 417 -50.34 -56.88 8.48
C PRO A 417 -49.99 -58.33 8.81
N ASP A 418 -51.00 -59.16 9.11
CA ASP A 418 -50.86 -60.55 9.58
C ASP A 418 -50.09 -60.73 10.91
N GLY A 419 -49.95 -59.65 11.71
CA GLY A 419 -49.26 -59.61 13.00
C GLY A 419 -50.10 -60.03 14.21
N GLU A 420 -49.79 -59.50 15.40
CA GLU A 420 -50.57 -59.77 16.61
C GLU A 420 -51.75 -58.80 16.75
N ILE A 421 -52.88 -59.29 17.27
CA ILE A 421 -54.05 -58.45 17.57
C ILE A 421 -53.73 -57.58 18.77
N ILE A 422 -53.73 -56.25 18.58
CA ILE A 422 -53.57 -55.27 19.63
C ILE A 422 -54.90 -55.02 20.34
N GLU A 423 -55.99 -54.91 19.58
CA GLU A 423 -57.29 -54.48 20.07
C GLU A 423 -58.42 -55.02 19.19
N SER A 424 -59.56 -55.38 19.79
CA SER A 424 -60.78 -55.76 19.06
C SER A 424 -61.86 -54.71 19.31
N VAL A 425 -62.38 -54.11 18.25
CA VAL A 425 -63.36 -53.02 18.31
C VAL A 425 -64.74 -53.53 17.89
N SER A 426 -65.78 -53.24 18.66
CA SER A 426 -67.17 -53.60 18.36
C SER A 426 -68.05 -52.35 18.23
N GLY A 427 -68.83 -52.26 17.16
CA GLY A 427 -69.75 -51.14 16.89
C GLY A 427 -69.27 -50.16 15.81
N GLU A 428 -70.02 -49.08 15.58
CA GLU A 428 -69.69 -48.04 14.59
C GLU A 428 -68.56 -47.11 15.09
N GLU A 429 -67.32 -47.59 15.10
CA GLU A 429 -66.15 -46.73 15.27
C GLU A 429 -65.65 -46.18 13.92
N ARG A 430 -65.10 -44.96 13.99
CA ARG A 430 -64.61 -44.19 12.83
C ARG A 430 -63.11 -44.00 12.94
N PHE A 431 -62.41 -44.29 11.86
CA PHE A 431 -60.96 -44.14 11.79
C PHE A 431 -60.51 -43.32 10.59
N GLN A 432 -59.40 -42.59 10.74
CA GLN A 432 -58.78 -41.89 9.64
C GLN A 432 -57.86 -42.84 8.86
N PHE A 433 -58.08 -42.92 7.55
CA PHE A 433 -57.23 -43.69 6.64
C PHE A 433 -55.89 -42.98 6.41
N GLN A 434 -54.77 -43.64 6.75
CA GLN A 434 -53.43 -43.12 6.51
C GLN A 434 -52.70 -43.79 5.34
N GLY A 435 -53.05 -45.03 5.02
CA GLY A 435 -52.41 -45.77 3.95
C GLY A 435 -52.94 -47.18 3.82
N GLN A 436 -52.55 -47.86 2.75
CA GLN A 436 -52.92 -49.25 2.50
C GLN A 436 -51.69 -50.06 2.12
N ARG A 437 -51.65 -51.33 2.53
CA ARG A 437 -50.66 -52.31 2.11
C ARG A 437 -51.32 -53.69 2.02
N ASP A 438 -51.23 -54.34 0.85
CA ASP A 438 -51.57 -55.76 0.67
C ASP A 438 -52.94 -56.19 1.24
N GLY A 439 -54.00 -55.38 1.08
CA GLY A 439 -55.35 -55.69 1.61
C GLY A 439 -55.60 -55.23 3.05
N TRP A 440 -54.65 -54.49 3.64
CA TRP A 440 -54.75 -53.91 4.98
C TRP A 440 -54.76 -52.39 4.92
N TYR A 441 -55.58 -51.77 5.77
CA TYR A 441 -55.66 -50.33 5.95
C TYR A 441 -54.95 -49.91 7.24
N LEU A 442 -54.04 -48.94 7.13
CA LEU A 442 -53.41 -48.28 8.26
C LEU A 442 -54.34 -47.18 8.76
N ILE A 443 -54.69 -47.25 10.04
CA ILE A 443 -55.65 -46.36 10.69
C ILE A 443 -55.02 -45.51 11.79
N SER A 444 -55.54 -44.30 11.95
CA SER A 444 -55.26 -43.42 13.10
C SER A 444 -56.54 -42.91 13.75
N ASN A 445 -56.42 -42.55 15.03
CA ASN A 445 -57.47 -41.82 15.75
C ASN A 445 -57.63 -40.39 15.20
N ASP A 446 -58.70 -39.71 15.59
CA ASP A 446 -58.99 -38.32 15.20
C ASP A 446 -57.91 -37.31 15.66
N ASP A 447 -57.12 -37.67 16.66
CA ASP A 447 -55.99 -36.88 17.14
C ASP A 447 -54.69 -37.09 16.33
N GLY A 448 -54.73 -37.97 15.32
CA GLY A 448 -53.60 -38.29 14.44
C GLY A 448 -52.63 -39.34 15.01
N SER A 449 -52.90 -39.91 16.19
CA SER A 449 -52.12 -41.03 16.72
C SER A 449 -52.38 -42.31 15.92
N SER A 450 -51.30 -42.97 15.45
CA SER A 450 -51.41 -44.23 14.72
C SER A 450 -51.92 -45.33 15.65
N ARG A 451 -52.95 -46.06 15.21
CA ARG A 451 -53.62 -47.08 16.03
C ARG A 451 -53.26 -48.51 15.62
N GLY A 452 -53.07 -48.75 14.32
CA GLY A 452 -52.67 -50.07 13.80
C GLY A 452 -53.23 -50.36 12.42
N TRP A 453 -53.32 -51.64 12.07
CA TRP A 453 -53.78 -52.15 10.78
C TRP A 453 -55.10 -52.90 10.91
N ILE A 454 -56.00 -52.69 9.95
CA ILE A 454 -57.31 -53.36 9.87
C ILE A 454 -57.48 -53.96 8.48
N GLN A 455 -58.12 -55.12 8.37
CA GLN A 455 -58.32 -55.77 7.07
C GLN A 455 -59.38 -55.02 6.26
N SER A 456 -59.11 -54.73 4.98
CA SER A 456 -59.98 -53.87 4.15
C SER A 456 -61.39 -54.41 3.99
N ASP A 457 -61.57 -55.73 4.03
CA ASP A 457 -62.85 -56.40 3.80
C ASP A 457 -63.87 -56.16 4.93
N ASN A 458 -63.40 -55.68 6.09
CA ASN A 458 -64.21 -55.49 7.29
C ASN A 458 -64.66 -54.03 7.50
N VAL A 459 -64.30 -53.11 6.59
CA VAL A 459 -64.51 -51.67 6.76
C VAL A 459 -65.07 -51.03 5.50
N THR A 460 -66.02 -50.12 5.68
CA THR A 460 -66.61 -49.34 4.58
C THR A 460 -65.96 -47.96 4.53
N GLU A 461 -65.52 -47.56 3.34
CA GLU A 461 -64.99 -46.21 3.10
C GLU A 461 -66.12 -45.19 2.95
N GLN A 462 -66.06 -44.12 3.75
CA GLN A 462 -66.93 -42.97 3.64
C GLN A 462 -66.09 -41.72 3.33
N GLU A 463 -66.45 -41.00 2.28
CA GLU A 463 -65.81 -39.75 1.87
C GLU A 463 -66.42 -38.61 2.72
N ASP A 464 -65.58 -37.83 3.40
CA ASP A 464 -66.05 -36.68 4.20
C ASP A 464 -66.53 -35.57 3.24
N SER A 465 -67.70 -34.99 3.51
CA SER A 465 -68.37 -34.02 2.61
C SER A 465 -67.79 -32.61 2.71
#